data_AF-A0A8S0Q0D1-F1
#
_entry.id   AF-A0A8S0Q0D1-F1
#
_cell.length_a   1.000
_cell.length_b   1.000
_cell.length_c   1.000
_cell.angle_alpha   90.00
_cell.angle_beta   90.00
_cell.angle_gamma   90.00
#
_symmetry.space_group_name_H-M   'P 1'
#
loop_
_entity.id
_entity.type
_entity.pdbx_description
1 polymer ?
#
loop_
_entity_poly.entity_id
_entity_poly.type
_entity_poly.pdbx_seq_one_letter_code
_entity_poly.pdbx_strand_id
1 'polypeptide(L)'
;MPSQQDGDGGMKAGSCFNRAESSVLNDTSKSLVLVNYFRSVPIKLLACVQNSGDLINMLPTCHDVAANRWANFVAVDFYKRSEGGGSFQATDTLNGELLCGCNNVHTCCK
;
A
#
# COMPACT_ATOMS: atom_id res chain seq x y z
N MET A 1 20.42 14.14 1.84
CA MET A 1 19.64 13.09 1.16
C MET A 1 19.35 12.02 2.20
N PRO A 2 18.17 12.02 2.87
CA PRO A 2 17.87 10.97 3.84
C PRO A 2 17.92 9.62 3.13
N SER A 3 18.48 8.63 3.81
CA SER A 3 18.87 7.34 3.25
C SER A 3 17.76 6.72 2.38
N GLN A 4 18.11 6.39 1.14
CA GLN A 4 17.33 5.54 0.23
C GLN A 4 17.15 4.10 0.78
N GLN A 5 17.34 3.84 2.07
CA GLN A 5 17.66 2.50 2.58
C GLN A 5 16.45 1.58 2.76
N ASP A 6 15.23 2.09 2.84
CA ASP A 6 14.09 1.28 3.30
C ASP A 6 12.93 1.15 2.32
N GLY A 7 13.09 1.58 1.06
CA GLY A 7 12.03 1.45 0.05
C GLY A 7 11.68 -0.02 -0.20
N ASP A 8 12.69 -0.81 -0.59
CA ASP A 8 12.54 -2.24 -0.91
C ASP A 8 11.94 -3.04 0.27
N GLY A 9 12.11 -2.54 1.50
CA GLY A 9 11.52 -3.11 2.70
C GLY A 9 9.99 -3.18 2.67
N GLY A 10 9.33 -2.14 2.16
CA GLY A 10 7.88 -2.08 1.99
C GLY A 10 7.34 -3.01 0.89
N MET A 11 8.21 -3.67 0.14
CA MET A 11 7.84 -4.65 -0.89
C MET A 11 8.00 -6.10 -0.43
N LYS A 12 8.45 -6.35 0.80
CA LYS A 12 8.64 -7.70 1.32
C LYS A 12 7.30 -8.40 1.54
N ALA A 13 7.04 -9.42 0.72
CA ALA A 13 5.82 -10.22 0.79
C ALA A 13 5.55 -10.75 2.22
N GLY A 14 4.31 -10.58 2.69
CA GLY A 14 3.86 -11.07 4.00
C GLY A 14 4.45 -10.31 5.21
N SER A 15 5.09 -9.16 5.02
CA SER A 15 5.65 -8.37 6.12
C SER A 15 5.38 -6.88 5.92
N CYS A 16 4.73 -6.24 6.88
CA CYS A 16 4.54 -4.80 6.89
C CYS A 16 5.03 -4.23 8.22
N PHE A 17 5.87 -3.20 8.16
CA PHE A 17 6.54 -2.62 9.34
C PHE A 17 6.52 -1.10 9.27
N ASN A 18 6.59 -0.45 10.44
CA ASN A 18 6.70 1.00 10.52
C ASN A 18 8.11 1.45 10.11
N ARG A 19 8.20 2.65 9.54
CA ARG A 19 9.49 3.34 9.41
C ARG A 19 9.99 3.75 10.80
N ALA A 20 11.30 3.94 10.92
CA ALA A 20 11.94 4.27 12.20
C ALA A 20 11.38 5.57 12.82
N GLU A 21 10.98 6.53 11.99
CA GLU A 21 10.38 7.79 12.42
C GLU A 21 8.87 7.72 12.70
N SER A 22 8.22 6.59 12.42
CA SER A 22 6.78 6.38 12.60
C SER A 22 6.46 5.65 13.90
N SER A 23 5.27 5.93 14.48
CA SER A 23 4.67 5.09 15.52
C SER A 23 4.58 3.63 15.06
N VAL A 24 4.51 2.70 16.03
CA VAL A 24 4.17 1.30 15.75
C VAL A 24 2.82 1.21 15.04
N LEU A 25 2.67 0.26 14.10
CA LEU A 25 1.51 0.22 13.19
C LEU A 25 0.16 0.02 13.89
N ASN A 26 0.16 -0.64 15.05
CA ASN A 26 -1.04 -0.87 15.85
C ASN A 26 -1.37 0.27 16.83
N ASP A 27 -0.65 1.39 16.78
CA ASP A 27 -0.98 2.61 17.54
C ASP A 27 -2.26 3.23 16.99
N THR A 28 -3.40 2.91 17.60
CA THR A 28 -4.72 3.41 17.21
C THR A 28 -4.96 4.87 17.60
N SER A 29 -4.03 5.51 18.33
CA SER A 29 -4.09 6.96 18.57
C SER A 29 -3.74 7.77 17.32
N LYS A 30 -3.11 7.13 16.31
CA LYS A 30 -2.79 7.74 15.02
C LYS A 30 -3.84 7.37 14.00
N SER A 31 -4.50 8.35 13.40
CA SER A 31 -5.50 8.10 12.35
C SER A 31 -4.89 7.70 11.01
N LEU A 32 -3.64 8.10 10.74
CA LEU A 32 -2.98 7.89 9.46
C LEU A 32 -2.31 6.52 9.38
N VAL A 33 -2.67 5.74 8.36
CA VAL A 33 -1.97 4.52 7.92
C VAL A 33 -1.55 4.70 6.46
N LEU A 34 -0.25 4.54 6.18
CA LEU A 34 0.36 4.70 4.85
C LEU A 34 1.09 3.43 4.45
N VAL A 35 0.80 2.91 3.26
CA VAL A 35 1.56 1.81 2.64
C VAL A 35 2.56 2.38 1.66
N ASN A 36 3.84 2.16 1.89
CA ASN A 36 4.91 2.49 0.95
C ASN A 36 5.30 1.21 0.20
N TYR A 37 5.04 1.15 -1.11
CA TYR A 37 5.36 0.00 -1.95
C TYR A 37 6.14 0.47 -3.19
N PHE A 38 7.45 0.65 -3.01
CA PHE A 38 8.34 1.16 -4.06
C PHE A 38 9.78 0.74 -3.76
N ARG A 39 10.67 0.91 -4.74
CA ARG A 39 12.07 0.54 -4.55
C ARG A 39 12.85 1.59 -3.80
N SER A 40 13.90 1.14 -3.14
CA SER A 40 14.96 2.03 -2.64
C SER A 40 15.57 2.88 -3.76
N VAL A 41 15.79 2.29 -4.93
CA VAL A 41 16.22 2.99 -6.16
C VAL A 41 15.09 2.93 -7.20
N PRO A 42 14.47 4.06 -7.56
CA PRO A 42 13.31 4.08 -8.45
C PRO A 42 13.73 3.71 -9.87
N ILE A 43 13.21 2.58 -10.39
CA ILE A 43 13.47 2.11 -11.77
C ILE A 43 12.16 2.02 -12.54
N LYS A 44 11.94 2.97 -13.47
CA LYS A 44 10.70 3.08 -14.27
C LYS A 44 10.34 1.81 -15.04
N LEU A 45 11.33 1.05 -15.51
CA LEU A 45 11.10 -0.20 -16.24
C LEU A 45 10.53 -1.30 -15.35
N LEU A 46 10.82 -1.28 -14.04
CA LEU A 46 10.32 -2.28 -13.10
C LEU A 46 8.96 -1.93 -12.52
N ALA A 47 8.55 -0.66 -12.56
CA ALA A 47 7.27 -0.20 -12.00
C ALA A 47 6.04 -0.96 -12.53
N CYS A 48 6.10 -1.49 -13.76
CA CYS A 48 5.03 -2.32 -14.29
C CYS A 48 4.90 -3.65 -13.53
N VAL A 49 6.01 -4.31 -13.24
CA VAL A 49 6.01 -5.56 -12.45
C VAL A 49 5.61 -5.28 -11.01
N GLN A 50 6.00 -4.12 -10.48
CA GLN A 50 5.78 -3.78 -9.07
C GLN A 50 4.36 -3.33 -8.79
N ASN A 51 3.77 -2.51 -9.66
CA ASN A 51 2.38 -2.08 -9.53
C ASN A 51 1.41 -3.15 -10.06
N SER A 52 1.63 -4.42 -9.74
CA SER A 52 0.85 -5.59 -10.19
C SER A 52 0.07 -6.22 -9.03
N GLY A 53 -0.32 -7.49 -9.13
CA GLY A 53 -0.96 -8.23 -8.04
C GLY A 53 -0.22 -8.19 -6.69
N ASP A 54 1.13 -8.12 -6.69
CA ASP A 54 1.89 -8.08 -5.44
C ASP A 54 1.62 -6.81 -4.62
N LEU A 55 1.38 -5.67 -5.27
CA LEU A 55 0.95 -4.44 -4.62
C LEU A 55 -0.41 -4.63 -3.92
N ILE A 56 -1.36 -5.29 -4.60
CA ILE A 56 -2.70 -5.54 -4.06
C ILE A 56 -2.63 -6.48 -2.86
N ASN A 57 -1.81 -7.53 -2.94
CA ASN A 57 -1.59 -8.49 -1.85
C ASN A 57 -0.95 -7.86 -0.61
N MET A 58 -0.23 -6.75 -0.77
CA MET A 58 0.37 -6.02 0.35
C MET A 58 -0.66 -5.27 1.20
N LEU A 59 -1.78 -4.84 0.61
CA LEU A 59 -2.81 -4.08 1.33
C LEU A 59 -3.39 -4.86 2.53
N PRO A 60 -3.90 -6.10 2.38
CA PRO A 60 -4.38 -6.88 3.53
C PRO A 60 -3.25 -7.23 4.50
N THR A 61 -2.03 -7.49 3.99
CA THR A 61 -0.86 -7.74 4.85
C THR A 61 -0.61 -6.57 5.82
N CYS A 62 -0.69 -5.33 5.33
CA CYS A 62 -0.55 -4.14 6.17
C CYS A 62 -1.76 -3.87 7.05
N HIS A 63 -2.98 -4.17 6.58
CA HIS A 63 -4.21 -4.06 7.37
C HIS A 63 -4.13 -4.89 8.67
N ASP A 64 -3.66 -6.13 8.57
CA ASP A 64 -3.64 -7.07 9.70
C ASP A 64 -2.70 -6.58 10.82
N VAL A 65 -1.53 -6.04 10.45
CA VAL A 65 -0.57 -5.50 11.43
C VAL A 65 -0.94 -4.09 11.91
N ALA A 66 -1.79 -3.37 11.17
CA ALA A 66 -2.25 -2.03 11.51
C ALA A 66 -3.49 -2.03 12.43
N ALA A 67 -3.68 -3.09 13.20
CA ALA A 67 -4.85 -3.29 14.07
C ALA A 67 -6.19 -3.30 13.31
N ASN A 68 -6.23 -3.99 12.17
CA ASN A 68 -7.40 -4.10 11.28
C ASN A 68 -7.88 -2.74 10.74
N ARG A 69 -6.92 -1.89 10.37
CA ARG A 69 -7.20 -0.59 9.78
C ARG A 69 -6.66 -0.55 8.36
N TRP A 70 -7.54 -0.25 7.42
CA TRP A 70 -7.15 -0.06 6.04
C TRP A 70 -6.32 1.21 5.89
N ALA A 71 -5.31 1.13 5.02
CA ALA A 71 -4.46 2.26 4.73
C ALA A 71 -5.26 3.40 4.07
N ASN A 72 -5.00 4.63 4.49
CA ASN A 72 -5.60 5.81 3.88
C ASN A 72 -4.90 6.18 2.57
N PHE A 73 -3.63 5.81 2.43
CA PHE A 73 -2.80 6.14 1.28
C PHE A 73 -1.89 4.97 0.92
N VAL A 74 -1.63 4.83 -0.38
CA VAL A 74 -0.62 3.93 -0.93
C VAL A 74 0.33 4.73 -1.82
N ALA A 75 1.62 4.64 -1.54
CA ALA A 75 2.68 5.30 -2.30
C ALA A 75 3.41 4.25 -3.15
N VAL A 76 3.57 4.54 -4.44
CA VAL A 76 4.26 3.68 -5.40
C VAL A 76 5.13 4.51 -6.34
N ASP A 77 6.12 3.87 -6.97
CA ASP A 77 6.90 4.46 -8.04
C ASP A 77 6.15 4.38 -9.39
N PHE A 78 6.21 5.48 -10.14
CA PHE A 78 5.75 5.60 -11.54
C PHE A 78 4.36 4.99 -11.83
N TYR A 79 3.31 5.35 -11.09
CA TYR A 79 1.90 4.90 -11.24
C TYR A 79 1.58 4.16 -12.56
N LYS A 80 1.42 2.82 -12.48
CA LYS A 80 1.10 1.95 -13.63
C LYS A 80 -0.19 1.16 -13.38
N ARG A 81 -0.92 0.91 -14.47
CA ARG A 81 -2.05 -0.04 -14.50
C ARG A 81 -1.60 -1.50 -14.59
N SER A 82 -0.37 -1.74 -15.04
CA SER A 82 0.24 -3.06 -15.11
C SER A 82 -0.68 -4.12 -15.73
N GLU A 83 -1.18 -5.07 -14.93
CA GLU A 83 -2.05 -6.18 -15.36
C GLU A 83 -3.51 -5.76 -15.63
N GLY A 84 -3.81 -4.47 -15.63
CA GLY A 84 -5.14 -3.92 -15.92
C GLY A 84 -5.77 -3.11 -14.79
N GLY A 85 -5.15 -3.10 -13.60
CA GLY A 85 -5.63 -2.36 -12.42
C GLY A 85 -4.50 -1.63 -11.68
N GLY A 86 -3.50 -2.38 -11.21
CA GLY A 86 -2.27 -1.85 -10.63
C GLY A 86 -2.47 -0.80 -9.54
N SER A 87 -1.76 0.33 -9.63
CA SER A 87 -1.83 1.38 -8.59
C SER A 87 -3.23 1.99 -8.41
N PHE A 88 -4.03 2.00 -9.47
CA PHE A 88 -5.41 2.50 -9.43
C PHE A 88 -6.31 1.52 -8.70
N GLN A 89 -6.21 0.22 -9.02
CA GLN A 89 -6.92 -0.83 -8.30
C GLN A 89 -6.56 -0.83 -6.81
N ALA A 90 -5.29 -0.62 -6.46
CA ALA A 90 -4.88 -0.52 -5.05
C ALA A 90 -5.64 0.60 -4.32
N THR A 91 -5.79 1.75 -4.97
CA THR A 91 -6.54 2.90 -4.42
C THR A 91 -8.04 2.60 -4.34
N ASP A 92 -8.61 1.98 -5.37
CA ASP A 92 -10.03 1.61 -5.41
C ASP A 92 -10.37 0.57 -4.34
N THR A 93 -9.49 -0.39 -4.09
CA THR A 93 -9.63 -1.37 -3.01
C THR A 93 -9.58 -0.69 -1.64
N LEU A 94 -8.57 0.15 -1.36
CA LEU A 94 -8.50 0.87 -0.09
C LEU A 94 -9.74 1.75 0.16
N ASN A 95 -10.21 2.46 -0.86
CA ASN A 95 -11.40 3.30 -0.74
C ASN A 95 -12.68 2.47 -0.53
N GLY A 96 -12.84 1.34 -1.23
CA GLY A 96 -13.99 0.46 -1.04
C GLY A 96 -14.04 -0.10 0.37
N GLU A 97 -12.89 -0.54 0.88
CA GLU A 97 -12.76 -1.08 2.22
C GLU A 97 -13.05 -0.02 3.30
N LEU A 98 -12.51 1.19 3.13
CA LEU A 98 -12.72 2.31 4.05
C LEU A 98 -14.16 2.86 4.05
N LEU A 99 -14.82 2.91 2.89
CA LEU A 99 -16.13 3.55 2.74
C LEU A 99 -17.29 2.60 2.99
N CYS A 100 -17.17 1.34 2.56
CA CYS A 100 -18.29 0.41 2.52
C CYS A 100 -17.93 -1.05 2.80
N GLY A 101 -16.68 -1.34 3.18
CA GLY A 101 -16.21 -2.72 3.44
C GLY A 101 -16.23 -3.62 2.21
N CYS A 102 -16.11 -3.04 1.00
CA CYS A 102 -16.03 -3.80 -0.25
C CYS A 102 -14.61 -3.74 -0.80
N ASN A 103 -14.16 -4.81 -1.45
CA ASN A 103 -12.81 -4.87 -2.04
C ASN A 103 -12.61 -3.95 -3.28
N ASN A 104 -13.61 -3.17 -3.65
CA ASN A 104 -13.57 -2.20 -4.74
C ASN A 104 -14.60 -1.08 -4.49
N VAL A 105 -14.19 0.18 -4.56
CA VAL A 105 -15.10 1.32 -4.36
C VAL A 105 -16.27 1.36 -5.36
N HIS A 106 -16.08 0.83 -6.57
CA HIS A 106 -17.15 0.78 -7.58
C HIS A 106 -18.25 -0.24 -7.27
N THR A 107 -18.03 -1.13 -6.30
CA THR A 107 -19.04 -2.09 -5.83
C THR A 107 -19.73 -1.64 -4.54
N CYS A 108 -19.35 -0.50 -3.96
CA CYS A 108 -20.10 0.10 -2.87
C CYS A 108 -21.56 0.32 -3.31
N CYS A 109 -22.50 -0.17 -2.50
CA CYS A 109 -23.92 0.14 -2.69
C CYS A 109 -24.09 1.66 -2.75
N LYS A 110 -24.84 2.12 -3.75
CA LYS A 110 -25.26 3.53 -3.83
C LYS A 110 -26.32 3.83 -2.80
#